data_AF-A0A9N9WF25-F1
#
_entry.id   AF-A0A9N9WF25-F1
#
_cell.length_a   1.000
_cell.length_b   1.000
_cell.length_c   1.000
_cell.angle_alpha   90.00
_cell.angle_beta   90.00
_cell.angle_gamma   90.00
#
_symmetry.space_group_name_H-M   'P 1'
#
loop_
_entity.id
_entity.type
_entity.pdbx_description
1 polymer ?
#
loop_
_entity_poly.entity_id
_entity_poly.type
_entity_poly.pdbx_seq_one_letter_code
_entity_poly.pdbx_strand_id
1 'polypeptide(L)'
;MLCAKCNNAVTDFASCSLCEGNFHYGCAGVTESGYRRMGLEKKAAWRCMSCRTKSTETGGSAIAEVLKEIRNLRVDFNAMKMDFGNVQADIRSTKTSMQELNTKWNKMESRFSGIEDRLLTAETKLSSLTSIQKEYWN
;
A
#
# COMPACT_ATOMS: atom_id res chain seq x y z
N MET A 1 44.12 35.25 -2.49
CA MET A 1 42.81 34.58 -2.30
C MET A 1 41.74 35.32 -3.10
N LEU A 2 40.73 34.61 -3.63
CA LEU A 2 39.74 35.17 -4.56
C LEU A 2 38.33 35.21 -3.94
N CYS A 3 37.54 36.20 -4.34
CA CYS A 3 36.14 36.28 -3.98
C CYS A 3 35.32 35.24 -4.75
N ALA A 4 34.59 34.37 -4.05
CA ALA A 4 33.76 33.32 -4.63
C ALA A 4 32.51 33.83 -5.40
N LYS A 5 32.28 35.15 -5.47
CA LYS A 5 31.19 35.74 -6.27
C LYS A 5 31.68 36.41 -7.55
N CYS A 6 32.69 37.29 -7.46
CA CYS A 6 33.18 38.07 -8.61
C CYS A 6 34.53 37.58 -9.14
N ASN A 7 35.13 36.57 -8.51
CA ASN A 7 36.42 35.96 -8.83
C ASN A 7 37.63 36.90 -8.81
N ASN A 8 37.48 38.11 -8.27
CA ASN A 8 38.57 39.07 -8.10
C ASN A 8 39.31 38.84 -6.78
N ALA A 9 40.56 39.30 -6.71
CA ALA A 9 41.36 39.24 -5.48
C ALA A 9 40.67 39.95 -4.32
N VAL A 10 40.77 39.36 -3.13
CA VAL A 10 40.26 39.90 -1.88
C VAL A 10 41.30 39.72 -0.78
N THR A 11 41.45 40.70 0.09
CA THR A 11 42.37 40.69 1.23
C THR A 11 41.61 40.58 2.54
N ASP A 12 40.58 41.42 2.71
CA ASP A 12 39.62 41.37 3.81
C ASP A 12 38.24 40.88 3.33
N PHE A 13 37.68 39.91 4.03
CA PHE A 13 36.57 39.12 3.52
C PHE A 13 35.59 38.65 4.61
N ALA A 14 34.38 38.31 4.17
CA ALA A 14 33.45 37.45 4.90
C ALA A 14 33.59 36.01 4.40
N SER A 15 33.57 35.03 5.31
CA SER A 15 33.71 33.61 4.96
C SER A 15 32.42 32.87 5.29
N CYS A 16 31.89 32.14 4.30
CA CYS A 16 30.64 31.39 4.42
C CYS A 16 30.88 30.05 5.12
N SER A 17 30.11 29.74 6.16
CA SER A 17 30.22 28.48 6.91
C SER A 17 29.76 27.21 6.18
N LEU A 18 29.11 27.35 5.01
CA LEU A 18 28.60 26.20 4.25
C LEU A 18 29.42 25.87 3.00
N CYS A 19 29.80 26.88 2.23
CA CYS A 19 30.60 26.67 1.01
C CYS A 19 32.07 27.03 1.18
N GLU A 20 32.47 27.50 2.37
CA GLU A 20 33.82 27.93 2.73
C GLU A 20 34.40 29.03 1.81
N GLY A 21 33.54 29.65 1.00
CA GLY A 21 33.91 30.71 0.09
C GLY A 21 34.22 32.02 0.81
N ASN A 22 35.24 32.73 0.32
CA ASN A 22 35.59 34.07 0.77
C ASN A 22 34.92 35.11 -0.11
N PHE A 23 34.41 36.19 0.47
CA PHE A 23 33.65 37.21 -0.26
C PHE A 23 34.08 38.61 0.15
N HIS A 24 34.19 39.54 -0.82
CA HIS A 24 34.17 40.97 -0.47
C HIS A 24 32.90 41.26 0.32
N TYR A 25 32.95 42.15 1.31
CA TYR A 25 31.79 42.52 2.11
C TYR A 25 30.59 42.94 1.23
N GLY A 26 30.84 43.79 0.23
CA GLY A 26 29.82 44.18 -0.75
C GLY A 26 29.30 43.02 -1.61
N CYS A 27 30.17 42.11 -2.02
CA CYS A 27 29.77 40.91 -2.76
C CYS A 27 28.88 39.99 -1.92
N ALA A 28 29.17 39.88 -0.63
CA ALA A 28 28.42 39.13 0.38
C ALA A 28 27.12 39.81 0.81
N GLY A 29 26.88 41.08 0.45
CA GLY A 29 25.72 41.85 0.87
C GLY A 29 25.77 42.29 2.35
N VAL A 30 26.96 42.42 2.91
CA VAL A 30 27.18 42.89 4.29
C VAL A 30 28.10 44.12 4.27
N THR A 31 27.98 44.99 5.26
CA THR A 31 28.96 46.06 5.45
C THR A 31 30.17 45.54 6.21
N GLU A 32 31.35 46.07 5.92
CA GLU A 32 32.59 45.71 6.62
C GLU A 32 32.46 45.95 8.13
N SER A 33 32.02 47.15 8.52
CA SER A 33 31.83 47.50 9.93
C SER A 33 30.78 46.61 10.60
N GLY A 34 29.73 46.22 9.89
CA GLY A 34 28.72 45.28 10.37
C GLY A 34 29.31 43.90 10.63
N TYR A 35 30.04 43.36 9.65
CA TYR A 35 30.66 42.03 9.75
C TYR A 35 31.75 42.01 10.84
N ARG A 36 32.61 43.02 10.93
CA ARG A 36 33.68 43.09 11.95
C ARG A 36 33.11 43.13 13.37
N ARG A 37 32.01 43.85 13.59
CA ARG A 37 31.30 43.93 14.89
C ARG A 37 30.56 42.64 15.27
N MET A 38 30.38 41.70 14.34
CA MET A 38 29.80 40.40 14.68
C MET A 38 30.76 39.65 15.62
N GLY A 39 30.20 39.09 16.69
CA GLY A 39 30.92 38.16 17.57
C GLY A 39 31.39 36.92 16.80
N LEU A 40 32.38 36.22 17.35
CA LEU A 40 33.00 35.04 16.71
C LEU A 40 31.97 33.97 16.34
N GLU A 41 31.00 33.70 17.21
CA GLU A 41 29.93 32.73 16.97
C GLU A 41 29.05 33.13 15.77
N LYS A 42 28.68 34.41 15.66
CA LYS A 42 27.87 34.91 14.55
C LYS A 42 28.64 34.88 13.22
N LYS A 43 29.96 35.09 13.25
CA LYS A 43 30.83 34.92 12.07
C LYS A 43 30.92 33.45 11.67
N ALA A 44 31.12 32.54 12.63
CA ALA A 44 31.18 31.10 12.38
C ALA A 44 29.85 30.53 11.84
N ALA A 45 28.71 31.12 12.21
CA ALA A 45 27.41 30.73 11.69
C ALA A 45 27.00 31.49 10.41
N TRP A 46 27.76 32.49 9.96
CA TRP A 46 27.36 33.33 8.82
C TRP A 46 27.39 32.54 7.51
N ARG A 47 26.38 32.78 6.66
CA ARG A 47 26.19 32.09 5.37
C ARG A 47 26.01 33.12 4.27
N CYS A 48 26.61 32.89 3.11
CA CYS A 48 26.39 33.73 1.93
C CYS A 48 24.95 33.59 1.42
N MET A 49 24.49 34.56 0.64
CA MET A 49 23.12 34.59 0.12
C MET A 49 22.74 33.32 -0.65
N SER A 50 23.63 32.81 -1.50
CA SER A 50 23.38 31.60 -2.29
C SER A 50 23.22 30.36 -1.42
N CYS A 51 24.02 30.22 -0.36
CA CYS A 51 23.89 29.12 0.58
C CYS A 51 22.68 29.28 1.50
N ARG A 52 22.25 30.52 1.77
CA ARG A 52 21.04 30.81 2.55
C ARG A 52 19.77 30.44 1.78
N THR A 53 19.71 30.77 0.48
CA THR A 53 18.54 30.47 -0.38
C THR A 53 18.46 29.01 -0.82
N LYS A 54 19.58 28.33 -1.07
CA LYS A 54 19.59 26.89 -1.38
C LYS A 54 18.93 26.03 -0.30
N SER A 55 19.01 26.43 0.97
CA SER A 55 18.34 25.74 2.08
C SER A 55 16.81 25.77 1.98
N THR A 56 16.23 26.70 1.21
CA THR A 56 14.78 26.93 1.16
C THR A 56 14.11 26.18 -0.01
N GLU A 57 14.84 25.90 -1.08
CA GLU A 57 14.30 25.25 -2.29
C GLU A 57 14.19 23.72 -2.16
N THR A 58 15.10 23.07 -1.43
CA THR A 58 15.12 21.61 -1.28
C THR A 58 14.06 21.08 -0.29
N GLY A 59 13.72 21.85 0.75
CA GLY A 59 12.72 21.45 1.74
C GLY A 59 11.28 21.45 1.21
N GLY A 60 10.93 22.42 0.36
CA GLY A 60 9.57 22.52 -0.20
C GLY A 60 9.24 21.41 -1.18
N SER A 61 10.20 21.03 -2.04
CA SER A 61 9.99 19.97 -3.04
C SER A 61 9.82 18.59 -2.41
N ALA A 62 10.56 18.27 -1.36
CA ALA A 62 10.45 16.97 -0.69
C ALA A 62 9.10 16.80 0.00
N ILE A 63 8.60 17.85 0.67
CA ILE A 63 7.29 17.83 1.34
C ILE A 63 6.16 17.68 0.31
N ALA A 64 6.26 18.35 -0.85
CA ALA A 64 5.28 18.22 -1.92
C ALA A 64 5.18 16.78 -2.45
N GLU A 65 6.31 16.10 -2.63
CA GLU A 65 6.34 14.71 -3.09
C GLU A 65 5.74 13.77 -2.04
N VAL A 66 6.09 13.95 -0.75
CA VAL A 66 5.49 13.17 0.35
C VAL A 66 3.97 13.36 0.41
N LEU A 67 3.48 14.59 0.23
CA LEU A 67 2.04 14.86 0.20
C LEU A 67 1.34 14.21 -1.00
N LYS A 68 2.02 14.10 -2.14
CA LYS A 68 1.52 13.39 -3.32
C LYS A 68 1.42 11.89 -3.04
N GLU A 69 2.47 11.30 -2.47
CA GLU A 69 2.46 9.88 -2.07
C GLU A 69 1.36 9.57 -1.05
N ILE A 70 1.16 10.43 -0.05
CA ILE A 70 0.07 10.27 0.93
C ILE A 70 -1.31 10.30 0.25
N ARG A 71 -1.49 11.13 -0.78
CA ARG A 71 -2.74 11.15 -1.55
C ARG A 71 -2.93 9.86 -2.36
N ASN A 72 -1.86 9.36 -2.99
CA ASN A 72 -1.90 8.10 -3.73
C ASN A 72 -2.24 6.92 -2.80
N LEU A 73 -1.57 6.82 -1.64
CA LEU A 73 -1.87 5.80 -0.64
C LEU A 73 -3.32 5.86 -0.15
N ARG A 74 -3.92 7.05 -0.05
CA ARG A 74 -5.34 7.19 0.29
C ARG A 74 -6.25 6.65 -0.83
N VAL A 75 -5.91 6.88 -2.09
CA VAL A 75 -6.66 6.33 -3.24
C VAL A 75 -6.56 4.80 -3.24
N ASP A 76 -5.36 4.25 -3.11
CA ASP A 76 -5.12 2.81 -3.07
C ASP A 76 -5.86 2.16 -1.89
N PHE A 77 -5.85 2.79 -0.71
CA PHE A 77 -6.59 2.30 0.45
C PHE A 77 -8.10 2.26 0.22
N ASN A 78 -8.66 3.25 -0.47
CA ASN A 78 -10.08 3.24 -0.82
C ASN A 78 -10.39 2.15 -1.85
N ALA A 79 -9.51 1.90 -2.83
CA ALA A 79 -9.65 0.80 -3.77
C ALA A 79 -9.66 -0.55 -3.06
N MET A 80 -8.68 -0.80 -2.19
CA MET A 80 -8.64 -2.02 -1.37
C MET A 80 -9.90 -2.21 -0.51
N LYS A 81 -10.46 -1.12 0.03
CA LYS A 81 -11.71 -1.19 0.80
C LYS A 81 -12.89 -1.65 -0.06
N MET A 82 -12.97 -1.20 -1.31
CA MET A 82 -13.99 -1.65 -2.26
C MET A 82 -13.79 -3.12 -2.61
N ASP A 83 -12.55 -3.53 -2.91
CA ASP A 83 -12.22 -4.93 -3.23
C ASP A 83 -12.56 -5.87 -2.07
N PHE A 84 -12.27 -5.45 -0.83
CA PHE A 84 -12.66 -6.21 0.35
C PHE A 84 -14.18 -6.36 0.48
N GLY A 85 -14.94 -5.31 0.14
CA GLY A 85 -16.40 -5.37 0.06
C GLY A 85 -16.90 -6.38 -0.98
N ASN A 86 -16.25 -6.44 -2.14
CA ASN A 86 -16.57 -7.41 -3.20
C ASN A 86 -16.26 -8.84 -2.76
N VAL A 87 -15.07 -9.09 -2.18
CA VAL A 87 -14.70 -10.41 -1.64
C VAL A 87 -15.69 -10.87 -0.56
N GLN A 88 -16.16 -9.96 0.28
CA GLN A 88 -17.18 -10.28 1.28
C GLN A 88 -18.52 -10.70 0.64
N ALA A 89 -18.91 -10.07 -0.47
CA ALA A 89 -20.09 -10.45 -1.23
C ALA A 89 -19.92 -11.84 -1.88
N ASP A 90 -18.76 -12.12 -2.48
CA ASP A 90 -18.45 -13.41 -3.10
C ASP A 90 -18.44 -14.55 -2.08
N ILE A 91 -17.89 -14.32 -0.88
CA ILE A 91 -17.92 -15.29 0.22
C ILE A 91 -19.37 -15.60 0.64
N ARG A 92 -20.24 -14.58 0.72
CA ARG A 92 -21.66 -14.79 1.03
C ARG A 92 -22.36 -15.59 -0.06
N SER A 93 -22.12 -15.27 -1.33
CA SER A 93 -22.68 -16.00 -2.46
C SER A 93 -22.25 -17.47 -2.44
N THR A 94 -20.94 -17.72 -2.26
CA THR A 94 -20.38 -19.07 -2.16
C THR A 94 -21.01 -19.86 -1.00
N LYS A 95 -21.21 -19.22 0.15
CA LYS A 95 -21.90 -19.83 1.29
C LYS A 95 -23.32 -20.26 0.94
N THR A 96 -24.09 -19.41 0.25
CA THR A 96 -25.45 -19.74 -0.19
C THR A 96 -25.44 -20.90 -1.18
N SER A 97 -24.58 -20.89 -2.20
CA SER A 97 -24.46 -22.00 -3.15
C SER A 97 -24.10 -23.33 -2.45
N MET A 98 -23.24 -23.29 -1.44
CA MET A 98 -22.90 -24.47 -0.66
C MET A 98 -24.09 -25.02 0.14
N GLN A 99 -24.91 -24.13 0.73
CA GLN A 99 -26.15 -24.53 1.41
C GLN A 99 -27.14 -25.20 0.45
N GLU A 100 -27.31 -24.65 -0.75
CA GLU A 100 -28.15 -25.24 -1.79
C GLU A 100 -27.64 -26.62 -2.24
N LEU A 101 -26.33 -26.77 -2.41
CA LEU A 101 -25.72 -28.06 -2.72
C LEU A 101 -25.98 -29.08 -1.62
N ASN A 102 -25.87 -28.68 -0.36
CA ASN A 102 -26.17 -29.56 0.78
C ASN A 102 -27.65 -30.01 0.77
N THR A 103 -28.59 -29.10 0.49
CA THR A 103 -30.00 -29.46 0.34
C THR A 103 -30.23 -30.44 -0.82
N LYS A 104 -29.59 -30.22 -1.97
CA LYS A 104 -29.67 -31.12 -3.13
C LYS A 104 -29.08 -32.50 -2.80
N TRP A 105 -27.98 -32.55 -2.07
CA TRP A 105 -27.35 -33.79 -1.61
C TRP A 105 -28.29 -34.60 -0.71
N ASN A 106 -28.87 -33.97 0.32
CA ASN A 106 -29.81 -34.65 1.22
C ASN A 106 -31.03 -35.20 0.47
N LYS A 107 -31.54 -34.46 -0.54
CA LYS A 107 -32.62 -34.95 -1.40
C LYS A 107 -32.18 -36.17 -2.22
N MET A 108 -30.95 -36.19 -2.70
CA MET A 108 -30.39 -37.32 -3.44
C MET A 108 -30.23 -38.55 -2.55
N GLU A 109 -29.71 -38.37 -1.33
CA GLU A 109 -29.59 -39.42 -0.32
C GLU A 109 -30.95 -40.07 0.00
N SER A 110 -31.99 -39.25 0.25
CA SER A 110 -33.35 -39.76 0.46
C SER A 110 -33.89 -40.53 -0.75
N ARG A 111 -33.61 -40.08 -1.98
CA ARG A 111 -33.99 -40.81 -3.19
C ARG A 111 -33.27 -42.15 -3.32
N PHE A 112 -31.99 -42.23 -2.96
CA PHE A 112 -31.24 -43.48 -2.97
C PHE A 112 -31.77 -44.47 -1.94
N SER A 113 -32.06 -44.03 -0.72
CA SER A 113 -32.72 -44.85 0.29
C SER A 113 -34.06 -45.40 -0.21
N GLY A 114 -34.90 -44.57 -0.86
CA GLY A 114 -36.14 -45.05 -1.45
C GLY A 114 -35.95 -46.02 -2.64
N ILE A 115 -34.82 -45.96 -3.35
CA ILE A 115 -34.46 -46.94 -4.38
C ILE A 115 -34.06 -48.27 -3.73
N GLU A 116 -33.27 -48.22 -2.66
CA GLU A 116 -32.85 -49.38 -1.89
C GLU A 116 -34.06 -50.16 -1.35
N ASP A 117 -35.02 -49.48 -0.73
CA ASP A 117 -36.28 -50.10 -0.24
C ASP A 117 -37.06 -50.80 -1.36
N ARG A 118 -37.13 -50.17 -2.53
CA ARG A 118 -37.83 -50.72 -3.70
C ARG A 118 -37.10 -51.94 -4.27
N LEU A 119 -35.78 -51.95 -4.24
CA LEU A 119 -34.97 -53.11 -4.64
C LEU A 119 -35.19 -54.28 -3.69
N LEU A 120 -35.12 -54.05 -2.37
CA LEU A 120 -35.42 -55.08 -1.36
C LEU A 120 -36.83 -55.67 -1.52
N THR A 121 -37.82 -54.81 -1.79
CA THR A 121 -39.18 -55.24 -2.08
C THR A 121 -39.25 -56.11 -3.34
N ALA A 122 -38.53 -55.73 -4.40
CA ALA A 122 -38.49 -56.49 -5.64
C ALA A 122 -37.81 -57.86 -5.46
N GLU A 123 -36.69 -57.92 -4.73
CA GLU A 123 -35.98 -59.17 -4.38
C GLU A 123 -36.87 -60.13 -3.58
N THR A 124 -37.63 -59.60 -2.62
CA THR A 124 -38.57 -60.38 -1.81
C THR A 124 -39.69 -60.97 -2.68
N LYS A 125 -40.27 -60.16 -3.57
CA LYS A 125 -41.30 -60.62 -4.51
C LYS A 125 -40.75 -61.68 -5.48
N LEU A 126 -39.56 -61.48 -6.02
CA LEU A 126 -38.90 -62.46 -6.88
C LEU A 126 -38.69 -63.80 -6.16
N SER A 127 -38.29 -63.76 -4.89
CA SER A 127 -38.13 -64.94 -4.06
C SER A 127 -39.45 -65.68 -3.86
N SER A 128 -40.54 -64.95 -3.59
CA SER A 128 -41.88 -65.55 -3.46
C SER A 128 -42.36 -66.22 -4.75
N LEU A 129 -42.16 -65.59 -5.91
CA LEU A 129 -42.49 -66.17 -7.22
C LEU A 129 -41.70 -67.45 -7.48
N THR A 130 -40.42 -67.45 -7.13
CA THR A 130 -39.54 -68.62 -7.27
C THR A 130 -40.04 -69.79 -6.41
N SER A 131 -40.53 -69.53 -5.20
CA SER A 131 -41.12 -70.56 -4.34
C SER A 131 -42.42 -71.12 -4.94
N ILE A 132 -43.33 -70.26 -5.39
CA ILE A 132 -44.59 -70.69 -6.04
C ILE A 132 -44.29 -71.53 -7.29
N GLN A 133 -43.30 -71.12 -8.10
CA GLN A 133 -42.87 -71.90 -9.25
C GLN A 133 -42.45 -73.32 -8.83
N LYS A 134 -41.64 -73.46 -7.78
CA LYS A 134 -41.24 -74.79 -7.30
C LYS A 134 -42.42 -75.64 -6.81
N GLU A 135 -43.45 -75.03 -6.23
CA GLU A 135 -44.65 -75.76 -5.77
C GLU A 135 -45.54 -76.24 -6.93
N TYR A 136 -45.63 -75.47 -8.02
CA TYR A 136 -46.47 -75.84 -9.17
C TYR A 136 -45.82 -76.86 -10.12
N TRP A 137 -44.49 -76.93 -10.17
CA TRP A 137 -43.74 -77.78 -11.11
C TRP A 137 -43.14 -79.04 -10.47
N ASN A 138 -43.37 -79.27 -9.16
CA ASN A 138 -43.08 -80.53 -8.46
C ASN A 138 -44.38 -81.26 -8.13
#